data_AF-A0A2R6QIN8-F1
#
_entry.id   AF-A0A2R6QIN8-F1
#
_cell.length_a   1.000
_cell.length_b   1.000
_cell.length_c   1.000
_cell.angle_alpha   90.00
_cell.angle_beta   90.00
_cell.angle_gamma   90.00
#
_symmetry.space_group_name_H-M   'P 1'
#
loop_
_entity.id
_entity.type
_entity.pdbx_description
1 polymer ?
#
loop_
_entity_poly.entity_id
_entity_poly.type
_entity_poly.pdbx_seq_one_letter_code
_entity_poly.pdbx_strand_id
1 'polypeptide(L)'
;MTATTTAIISTTDYAIHHFSESLSLPSFSTARGFVFAISVYASYVFAILVYRLFFSPLASLPGPWYAAVSDFWITTHVVRMQQCRTVQTLFERYGPVVRIGPNKVAFCDVTTMRSVYSVHKFDKSTYYKSLLTMTTLPHAQHAIRRKSYAPHYTPSNLALFQPELQDFSLKLTDALERIAAQTSVDCLDLFRHLMVDVIACTVFGIRTASLDNWSLNIRDPLSVAVYNFPKRGILVRHN
;
A
#
# COMPACT_ATOMS: atom_id res chain seq x y z
N MET A 1 66.38 34.14 -0.82
CA MET A 1 65.69 33.26 -1.79
C MET A 1 65.80 31.77 -1.46
N THR A 2 66.69 31.31 -0.57
CA THR A 2 66.89 29.88 -0.28
C THR A 2 65.90 29.27 0.72
N ALA A 3 65.37 30.05 1.68
CA ALA A 3 64.48 29.50 2.72
C ALA A 3 63.06 29.14 2.21
N THR A 4 62.53 29.88 1.24
CA THR A 4 61.17 29.69 0.72
C THR A 4 61.06 28.43 -0.15
N THR A 5 62.11 28.11 -0.91
CA THR A 5 62.14 26.91 -1.77
C THR A 5 62.17 25.62 -0.94
N THR A 6 62.90 25.59 0.17
CA THR A 6 62.98 24.41 1.04
C THR A 6 61.66 24.12 1.77
N ALA A 7 60.90 25.16 2.12
CA ALA A 7 59.59 25.01 2.75
C ALA A 7 58.53 24.45 1.79
N ILE A 8 58.59 24.83 0.51
CA ILE A 8 57.69 24.31 -0.53
C ILE A 8 57.97 22.83 -0.81
N ILE A 9 59.26 22.43 -0.87
CA ILE A 9 59.65 21.02 -1.10
C ILE A 9 59.18 20.12 0.05
N SER A 10 59.35 20.55 1.30
CA SER A 10 58.93 19.80 2.48
C SER A 10 57.41 19.62 2.58
N THR A 11 56.63 20.64 2.20
CA THR A 11 55.16 20.54 2.18
C THR A 11 54.63 19.70 1.03
N THR A 12 55.30 19.68 -0.13
CA THR A 12 54.96 18.75 -1.22
C THR A 12 55.30 17.30 -0.88
N ASP A 13 56.42 17.04 -0.22
CA ASP A 13 56.76 15.68 0.22
C ASP A 13 55.79 15.18 1.30
N TYR A 14 55.38 16.04 2.24
CA TYR A 14 54.37 15.68 3.23
C TYR A 14 53.01 15.37 2.59
N ALA A 15 52.58 16.18 1.62
CA ALA A 15 51.34 15.95 0.90
C ALA A 15 51.36 14.67 0.06
N ILE A 16 52.50 14.34 -0.58
CA ILE A 16 52.65 13.12 -1.38
C ILE A 16 52.71 11.87 -0.48
N HIS A 17 53.44 11.92 0.64
CA HIS A 17 53.48 10.81 1.59
C HIS A 17 52.11 10.55 2.22
N HIS A 18 51.39 11.59 2.64
CA HIS A 18 50.08 11.48 3.27
C HIS A 18 48.98 11.08 2.26
N PHE A 19 49.13 11.44 0.98
CA PHE A 19 48.24 10.98 -0.10
C PHE A 19 48.49 9.51 -0.46
N SER A 20 49.75 9.05 -0.44
CA SER A 20 50.11 7.65 -0.71
C SER A 20 49.60 6.66 0.36
N GLU A 21 49.49 7.10 1.62
CA GLU A 21 48.93 6.31 2.73
C GLU A 21 47.41 6.10 2.60
N SER A 22 46.71 7.08 2.02
CA SER A 22 45.25 7.06 1.86
C SER A 22 44.75 6.20 0.69
N LEU A 23 45.65 5.77 -0.21
CA LEU A 23 45.35 4.92 -1.36
C LEU A 23 46.02 3.53 -1.23
N SER A 24 46.03 2.96 -0.03
CA SER A 24 46.41 1.57 0.18
C SER A 24 45.29 0.65 -0.34
N LEU A 25 45.54 0.00 -1.48
CA LEU A 25 44.69 -1.07 -2.00
C LEU A 25 44.50 -2.12 -0.88
N PRO A 26 43.28 -2.67 -0.70
CA PRO A 26 43.04 -3.68 0.33
C PRO A 26 44.05 -4.82 0.19
N SER A 27 44.71 -5.19 1.30
CA SER A 27 45.65 -6.31 1.35
C SER A 27 45.08 -7.54 0.65
N PHE A 28 45.90 -8.30 -0.09
CA PHE A 28 45.48 -9.48 -0.85
C PHE A 28 44.68 -10.50 0.01
N SER A 29 44.92 -10.53 1.33
CA SER A 29 44.17 -11.33 2.29
C SER A 29 42.72 -10.86 2.49
N THR A 30 42.47 -9.55 2.61
CA THR A 30 41.12 -9.00 2.75
C THR A 30 40.34 -9.13 1.45
N ALA A 31 40.99 -8.94 0.29
CA ALA A 31 40.38 -9.15 -1.02
C ALA A 31 39.86 -10.60 -1.20
N ARG A 32 40.63 -11.61 -0.77
CA ARG A 32 40.21 -13.02 -0.79
C ARG A 32 39.00 -13.29 0.12
N GLY A 33 38.97 -12.65 1.29
CA GLY A 33 37.82 -12.72 2.21
C GLY A 33 36.54 -12.17 1.57
N PHE A 34 36.62 -11.03 0.88
CA PHE A 34 35.48 -10.47 0.16
C PHE A 34 35.01 -11.35 -0.99
N VAL A 35 35.93 -11.90 -1.80
CA VAL A 35 35.58 -12.82 -2.90
C VAL A 35 34.92 -14.08 -2.37
N PHE A 36 35.42 -14.65 -1.27
CA PHE A 36 34.81 -15.81 -0.62
C PHE A 36 33.41 -15.49 -0.09
N ALA A 37 33.23 -14.35 0.59
CA ALA A 37 31.94 -13.92 1.09
C ALA A 37 30.92 -13.69 -0.04
N ILE A 38 31.34 -13.06 -1.14
CA ILE A 38 30.50 -12.85 -2.34
C ILE A 38 30.12 -14.20 -2.96
N SER A 39 31.06 -15.14 -3.06
CA SER A 39 30.79 -16.49 -3.61
C SER A 39 29.80 -17.29 -2.75
N VAL A 40 29.97 -17.26 -1.42
CA VAL A 40 29.03 -17.90 -0.48
C VAL A 40 27.65 -17.24 -0.58
N TYR A 41 27.58 -15.91 -0.64
CA TYR A 41 26.32 -15.21 -0.79
C TYR A 41 25.65 -15.53 -2.15
N ALA A 42 26.40 -15.54 -3.24
CA ALA A 42 25.89 -15.87 -4.57
C ALA A 42 25.35 -17.31 -4.64
N SER A 43 26.06 -18.28 -4.05
CA SER A 43 25.60 -19.68 -4.00
C SER A 43 24.35 -19.83 -3.13
N TYR A 44 24.25 -19.12 -2.01
CA TYR A 44 23.05 -19.07 -1.18
C TYR A 44 21.84 -18.50 -1.95
N VAL A 45 22.00 -17.38 -2.65
CA VAL A 45 20.94 -16.78 -3.47
C VAL A 45 20.53 -17.74 -4.58
N PHE A 46 21.50 -18.35 -5.28
CA PHE A 46 21.23 -19.32 -6.33
C PHE A 46 20.42 -20.53 -5.82
N ALA A 47 20.79 -21.09 -4.67
CA ALA A 47 20.04 -22.18 -4.05
C ALA A 47 18.58 -21.79 -3.74
N ILE A 48 18.35 -20.57 -3.24
CA ILE A 48 17.00 -20.04 -3.01
C ILE A 48 16.22 -19.90 -4.31
N LEU A 49 16.84 -19.42 -5.39
CA LEU A 49 16.18 -19.28 -6.69
C LEU A 49 15.73 -20.64 -7.22
N VAL A 50 16.63 -21.62 -7.22
CA VAL A 50 16.32 -22.99 -7.65
C VAL A 50 15.19 -23.57 -6.81
N TYR A 51 15.24 -23.40 -5.48
CA TYR A 51 14.17 -23.84 -4.60
C TYR A 51 12.82 -23.18 -4.94
N ARG A 52 12.79 -21.86 -5.13
CA ARG A 52 11.56 -21.10 -5.42
C ARG A 52 10.94 -21.45 -6.77
N LEU A 53 11.77 -21.76 -7.76
CA LEU A 53 11.30 -22.11 -9.11
C LEU A 53 10.79 -23.55 -9.19
N PHE A 54 11.52 -24.51 -8.62
CA PHE A 54 11.25 -25.94 -8.87
C PHE A 54 10.67 -26.69 -7.67
N PHE A 55 11.07 -26.34 -6.45
CA PHE A 55 10.73 -27.11 -5.24
C PHE A 55 9.73 -26.42 -4.32
N SER A 56 9.29 -25.21 -4.68
CA SER A 56 8.27 -24.49 -3.93
C SER A 56 6.91 -25.19 -4.05
N PRO A 57 6.09 -25.23 -2.99
CA PRO A 57 4.72 -25.73 -3.10
C PRO A 57 3.86 -24.93 -4.11
N LEU A 58 4.30 -23.72 -4.50
CA LEU A 58 3.65 -22.89 -5.50
C LEU A 58 4.25 -23.08 -6.91
N ALA A 59 5.20 -24.00 -7.11
CA ALA A 59 5.86 -24.21 -8.40
C ALA A 59 4.92 -24.78 -9.48
N SER A 60 3.88 -25.52 -9.06
CA SER A 60 2.84 -26.05 -9.97
C SER A 60 1.87 -24.99 -10.48
N LEU A 61 1.83 -23.82 -9.86
CA LEU A 61 0.90 -22.76 -10.25
C LEU A 61 1.41 -22.03 -11.49
N PRO A 62 0.54 -21.80 -12.49
CA PRO A 62 0.94 -21.10 -13.69
C PRO A 62 1.24 -19.63 -13.37
N GLY A 63 2.14 -19.02 -14.14
CA GLY A 63 2.50 -17.61 -14.00
C GLY A 63 3.88 -17.30 -14.55
N PRO A 64 4.27 -16.01 -14.56
CA PRO A 64 5.58 -15.62 -15.04
C PRO A 64 6.70 -16.16 -14.15
N TRP A 65 7.76 -16.72 -14.75
CA TRP A 65 8.90 -17.28 -14.00
C TRP A 65 9.55 -16.27 -13.06
N TYR A 66 9.62 -14.99 -13.44
CA TYR A 66 10.19 -13.93 -12.61
C TYR A 66 9.33 -13.61 -11.38
N ALA A 67 8.03 -13.96 -11.38
CA ALA A 67 7.17 -13.84 -10.21
C ALA A 67 7.55 -14.88 -9.14
N ALA A 68 8.12 -16.03 -9.52
CA ALA A 68 8.67 -17.00 -8.58
C ALA A 68 9.95 -16.50 -7.90
N VAL A 69 10.73 -15.67 -8.60
CA VAL A 69 12.04 -15.18 -8.14
C VAL A 69 11.89 -14.14 -7.02
N SER A 70 11.11 -13.08 -7.27
CA SER A 70 11.03 -11.93 -6.38
C SER A 70 9.70 -11.18 -6.48
N ASP A 71 9.34 -10.48 -5.40
CA ASP A 71 8.21 -9.54 -5.35
C ASP A 71 8.47 -8.24 -6.12
N PHE A 72 9.70 -8.02 -6.59
CA PHE A 72 10.09 -6.77 -7.25
C PHE A 72 9.17 -6.42 -8.42
N TRP A 73 8.89 -7.39 -9.29
CA TRP A 73 8.04 -7.18 -10.46
C TRP A 73 6.63 -6.71 -10.11
N ILE A 74 5.94 -7.36 -9.17
CA ILE A 74 4.58 -6.93 -8.79
C ILE A 74 4.62 -5.57 -8.08
N THR A 75 5.66 -5.33 -7.27
CA THR A 75 5.86 -4.07 -6.56
C THR A 75 6.03 -2.89 -7.52
N THR A 76 6.74 -3.04 -8.64
CA THR A 76 6.86 -1.97 -9.62
C THR A 76 5.50 -1.60 -10.26
N HIS A 77 4.63 -2.59 -10.49
CA HIS A 77 3.28 -2.36 -10.99
C HIS A 77 2.35 -1.74 -9.93
N VAL A 78 2.57 -2.04 -8.64
CA VAL A 78 1.88 -1.37 -7.52
C VAL A 78 2.24 0.11 -7.49
N VAL A 79 3.54 0.43 -7.54
CA VAL A 79 4.03 1.82 -7.53
C VAL A 79 3.52 2.61 -8.74
N ARG A 80 3.34 1.95 -9.89
CA ARG A 80 2.75 2.54 -11.10
C ARG A 80 1.22 2.58 -11.10
N MET A 81 0.55 2.15 -10.02
CA MET A 81 -0.91 2.06 -9.93
C MET A 81 -1.56 1.19 -11.02
N GLN A 82 -0.83 0.19 -11.53
CA GLN A 82 -1.24 -0.69 -12.63
C GLN A 82 -1.48 -2.13 -12.19
N GLN A 83 -1.41 -2.41 -10.88
CA GLN A 83 -1.53 -3.77 -10.33
C GLN A 83 -2.81 -4.47 -10.79
N CYS A 84 -3.98 -3.83 -10.69
CA CYS A 84 -5.25 -4.47 -11.04
C CYS A 84 -5.29 -4.90 -12.50
N ARG A 85 -4.90 -4.00 -13.42
CA ARG A 85 -4.83 -4.31 -14.86
C ARG A 85 -3.82 -5.42 -15.15
N THR A 86 -2.68 -5.42 -14.46
CA THR A 86 -1.63 -6.41 -14.65
C THR A 86 -2.06 -7.80 -14.17
N VAL A 87 -2.76 -7.87 -13.03
CA VAL A 87 -3.29 -9.13 -12.51
C VAL A 87 -4.42 -9.64 -13.41
N GLN A 88 -5.25 -8.75 -13.96
CA GLN A 88 -6.29 -9.11 -14.93
C GLN A 88 -5.70 -9.75 -16.20
N THR A 89 -4.65 -9.15 -16.79
CA THR A 89 -4.00 -9.72 -17.98
C THR A 89 -3.32 -11.05 -17.69
N LEU A 90 -2.85 -11.26 -16.46
CA LEU A 90 -2.35 -12.55 -16.01
C LEU A 90 -3.46 -13.61 -15.96
N PHE A 91 -4.65 -13.26 -15.45
CA PHE A 91 -5.78 -14.19 -15.43
C PHE A 91 -6.22 -14.58 -16.84
N GLU A 92 -6.26 -13.63 -17.77
CA GLU A 92 -6.57 -13.88 -19.18
C GLU A 92 -5.55 -14.82 -19.86
N ARG A 93 -4.28 -14.74 -19.47
CA ARG A 93 -3.20 -15.52 -20.08
C ARG A 93 -2.99 -16.90 -19.45
N TYR A 94 -3.07 -17.01 -18.13
CA TYR A 94 -2.68 -18.20 -17.37
C TYR A 94 -3.86 -18.92 -16.71
N GLY A 95 -5.05 -18.33 -16.74
CA GLY A 95 -6.26 -18.87 -16.13
C GLY A 95 -6.54 -18.30 -14.73
N PRO A 96 -7.52 -18.87 -14.01
CA PRO A 96 -8.11 -18.23 -12.83
C PRO A 96 -7.23 -18.24 -11.58
N VAL A 97 -6.11 -18.98 -11.55
CA VAL A 97 -5.20 -19.02 -10.40
C VAL A 97 -3.77 -18.83 -10.91
N VAL A 98 -3.13 -17.74 -10.49
CA VAL A 98 -1.82 -17.34 -11.02
C VAL A 98 -0.85 -16.97 -9.91
N ARG A 99 0.39 -17.41 -10.02
CA ARG A 99 1.48 -17.00 -9.13
C ARG A 99 1.94 -15.57 -9.46
N ILE A 100 1.86 -14.66 -8.49
CA ILE A 100 2.24 -13.23 -8.65
C ILE A 100 3.45 -12.82 -7.80
N GLY A 101 3.95 -13.73 -6.96
CA GLY A 101 5.14 -13.53 -6.14
C GLY A 101 5.67 -14.86 -5.60
N PRO A 102 6.83 -14.87 -4.92
CA PRO A 102 7.43 -16.10 -4.40
C PRO A 102 6.50 -16.87 -3.48
N ASN A 103 5.74 -16.13 -2.65
CA ASN A 103 4.76 -16.61 -1.68
C ASN A 103 3.39 -15.94 -1.88
N LYS A 104 3.05 -15.53 -3.11
CA LYS A 104 1.80 -14.82 -3.41
C LYS A 104 1.11 -15.40 -4.62
N VAL A 105 -0.19 -15.60 -4.49
CA VAL A 105 -1.07 -16.15 -5.51
C VAL A 105 -2.25 -15.20 -5.66
N ALA A 106 -2.59 -14.88 -6.90
CA ALA A 106 -3.84 -14.23 -7.25
C ALA A 106 -4.82 -15.30 -7.73
N PHE A 107 -6.09 -15.19 -7.35
CA PHE A 107 -7.14 -16.09 -7.82
C PHE A 107 -8.40 -15.31 -8.20
N CYS A 108 -9.13 -15.81 -9.19
CA CYS A 108 -10.39 -15.31 -9.70
C CYS A 108 -11.34 -16.50 -9.96
N ASP A 109 -11.55 -17.30 -8.92
CA ASP A 109 -12.44 -18.47 -8.96
C ASP A 109 -13.29 -18.55 -7.68
N VAL A 110 -14.53 -18.98 -7.85
CA VAL A 110 -15.54 -19.08 -6.78
C VAL A 110 -15.16 -20.14 -5.77
N THR A 111 -14.59 -21.28 -6.20
CA THR A 111 -14.24 -22.38 -5.28
C THR A 111 -13.09 -21.98 -4.36
N THR A 112 -12.05 -21.35 -4.94
CA THR A 112 -10.92 -20.82 -4.19
C THR A 112 -11.34 -19.68 -3.27
N MET A 113 -12.19 -18.76 -3.76
CA MET A 113 -12.75 -17.69 -2.96
C MET A 113 -13.50 -18.22 -1.73
N ARG A 114 -14.36 -19.23 -1.90
CA ARG A 114 -15.05 -19.88 -0.77
C ARG A 114 -14.06 -20.51 0.20
N SER A 115 -13.05 -21.22 -0.29
CA SER A 115 -12.05 -21.84 0.58
C SER A 115 -11.24 -20.82 1.39
N VAL A 116 -10.91 -19.66 0.81
CA VAL A 116 -10.08 -18.64 1.48
C VAL A 116 -10.92 -17.77 2.42
N TYR A 117 -12.12 -17.36 2.00
CA TYR A 117 -12.94 -16.40 2.75
C TYR A 117 -13.97 -17.04 3.69
N SER A 118 -14.46 -18.25 3.39
CA SER A 118 -15.45 -18.93 4.25
C SER A 118 -14.78 -19.75 5.35
N VAL A 119 -13.57 -20.25 5.13
CA VAL A 119 -12.83 -21.01 6.15
C VAL A 119 -12.10 -20.00 7.05
N HIS A 120 -12.54 -19.89 8.30
CA HIS A 120 -11.97 -19.02 9.34
C HIS A 120 -10.58 -19.47 9.85
N LYS A 121 -9.71 -19.91 8.95
CA LYS A 121 -8.40 -20.51 9.26
C LYS A 121 -7.22 -19.63 8.86
N PHE A 122 -7.43 -18.65 7.99
CA PHE A 122 -6.34 -17.81 7.49
C PHE A 122 -6.32 -16.45 8.19
N ASP A 123 -5.15 -16.10 8.73
CA ASP A 123 -4.88 -14.78 9.27
C ASP A 123 -4.60 -13.78 8.15
N LYS A 124 -4.87 -12.49 8.41
CA LYS A 124 -4.51 -11.44 7.46
C LYS A 124 -2.99 -11.30 7.38
N SER A 125 -2.48 -11.10 6.17
CA SER A 125 -1.06 -10.88 5.92
C SER A 125 -0.54 -9.64 6.66
N THR A 126 0.76 -9.63 6.96
CA THR A 126 1.49 -8.45 7.48
C THR A 126 1.38 -7.22 6.58
N TYR A 127 0.94 -7.38 5.33
CA TYR A 127 0.54 -6.27 4.47
C TYR A 127 -0.48 -5.32 5.13
N TYR A 128 -1.36 -5.85 5.98
CA TYR A 128 -2.36 -5.06 6.71
C TYR A 128 -1.79 -4.32 7.94
N LYS A 129 -0.48 -4.41 8.22
CA LYS A 129 0.14 -3.72 9.36
C LYS A 129 -0.03 -2.19 9.31
N SER A 130 -0.09 -1.60 8.12
CA SER A 130 -0.38 -0.17 7.95
C SER A 130 -1.83 0.21 8.27
N LEU A 131 -2.73 -0.77 8.37
CA LEU A 131 -4.17 -0.59 8.58
C LEU A 131 -4.65 -1.19 9.91
N LEU A 132 -3.75 -1.33 10.89
CA LEU A 132 -4.06 -1.94 12.18
C LEU A 132 -5.00 -1.11 13.06
N THR A 133 -5.12 0.18 12.78
CA THR A 133 -6.13 1.05 13.42
C THR A 133 -7.54 0.58 13.11
N MET A 134 -7.76 -0.03 11.93
CA MET A 134 -9.08 -0.50 11.48
C MET A 134 -9.22 -2.02 11.48
N THR A 135 -8.12 -2.78 11.56
CA THR A 135 -8.14 -4.24 11.40
C THR A 135 -7.21 -4.95 12.39
N THR A 136 -7.43 -6.25 12.61
CA THR A 136 -6.47 -7.14 13.30
C THR A 136 -5.89 -8.16 12.34
N LEU A 137 -4.65 -8.57 12.58
CA LEU A 137 -4.05 -9.69 11.85
C LEU A 137 -4.65 -11.03 12.29
N PRO A 138 -4.68 -11.35 13.61
CA PRO A 138 -5.18 -12.65 14.04
C PRO A 138 -6.69 -12.76 13.89
N HIS A 139 -7.15 -13.89 13.37
CA HIS A 139 -8.56 -14.16 13.13
C HIS A 139 -9.38 -14.13 14.43
N ALA A 140 -8.87 -14.72 15.51
CA ALA A 140 -9.57 -14.78 16.79
C ALA A 140 -9.87 -13.38 17.36
N GLN A 141 -8.89 -12.47 17.32
CA GLN A 141 -9.08 -11.09 17.75
C GLN A 141 -10.06 -10.35 16.85
N HIS A 142 -10.02 -10.61 15.54
CA HIS A 142 -10.96 -10.03 14.59
C HIS A 142 -12.40 -10.46 14.90
N ALA A 143 -12.60 -11.74 15.20
CA ALA A 143 -13.90 -12.31 15.52
C ALA A 143 -14.51 -11.68 16.78
N ILE A 144 -13.71 -11.49 17.84
CA ILE A 144 -14.14 -10.82 19.08
C ILE A 144 -14.57 -9.38 18.81
N ARG A 145 -13.75 -8.60 18.08
CA ARG A 145 -14.10 -7.20 17.75
C ARG A 145 -15.35 -7.13 16.88
N ARG A 146 -15.43 -7.98 15.85
CA ARG A 146 -16.59 -8.06 14.95
C ARG A 146 -17.88 -8.35 15.70
N LYS A 147 -17.84 -9.23 16.70
CA LYS A 147 -19.03 -9.57 17.49
C LYS A 147 -19.66 -8.34 18.17
N SER A 148 -18.85 -7.36 18.57
CA SER A 148 -19.33 -6.14 19.23
C SER A 148 -20.15 -5.26 18.28
N TYR A 149 -19.66 -5.02 17.06
CA TYR A 149 -20.31 -4.08 16.12
C TYR A 149 -21.20 -4.74 15.05
N ALA A 150 -21.09 -6.05 14.83
CA ALA A 150 -21.90 -6.76 13.84
C ALA A 150 -23.43 -6.55 14.01
N PRO A 151 -23.99 -6.49 15.24
CA PRO A 151 -25.41 -6.21 15.42
C PRO A 151 -25.87 -4.88 14.82
N HIS A 152 -25.02 -3.85 14.74
CA HIS A 152 -25.40 -2.57 14.14
C HIS A 152 -25.74 -2.68 12.65
N TYR A 153 -25.24 -3.71 11.97
CA TYR A 153 -25.47 -3.95 10.54
C TYR A 153 -26.64 -4.88 10.26
N THR A 154 -27.47 -5.24 11.26
CA THR A 154 -28.68 -6.03 11.00
C THR A 154 -29.74 -5.18 10.28
N PRO A 155 -30.57 -5.77 9.40
CA PRO A 155 -31.61 -5.01 8.69
C PRO A 155 -32.55 -4.24 9.62
N SER A 156 -32.86 -4.80 10.79
CA SER A 156 -33.70 -4.14 11.80
C SER A 156 -33.09 -2.85 12.35
N ASN A 157 -31.78 -2.85 12.60
CA ASN A 157 -31.07 -1.68 13.11
C ASN A 157 -30.80 -0.67 12.00
N LEU A 158 -30.55 -1.14 10.77
CA LEU A 158 -30.40 -0.26 9.61
C LEU A 158 -31.69 0.48 9.26
N ALA A 159 -32.85 -0.18 9.41
CA ALA A 159 -34.15 0.45 9.15
C ALA A 159 -34.43 1.66 10.06
N LEU A 160 -33.81 1.73 11.25
CA LEU A 160 -33.95 2.87 12.16
C LEU A 160 -33.35 4.16 11.57
N PHE A 161 -32.37 4.06 10.67
CA PHE A 161 -31.72 5.21 10.01
C PHE A 161 -32.39 5.61 8.70
N GLN A 162 -33.46 4.93 8.29
CA GLN A 162 -34.19 5.23 7.07
C GLN A 162 -34.67 6.69 6.99
N PRO A 163 -35.26 7.32 8.03
CA PRO A 163 -35.74 8.69 7.93
C PRO A 163 -34.59 9.69 7.72
N GLU A 164 -33.44 9.51 8.38
CA GLU A 164 -32.26 10.37 8.18
C GLU A 164 -31.68 10.21 6.78
N LEU A 165 -31.57 8.98 6.29
CA LEU A 165 -31.08 8.72 4.92
C LEU A 165 -32.01 9.32 3.87
N GLN A 166 -33.32 9.30 4.11
CA GLN A 166 -34.30 9.94 3.23
C GLN A 166 -34.19 11.47 3.26
N ASP A 167 -33.93 12.08 4.41
CA ASP A 167 -33.65 13.52 4.49
C ASP A 167 -32.41 13.90 3.66
N PHE A 168 -31.33 13.11 3.77
CA PHE A 168 -30.12 13.36 2.98
C PHE A 168 -30.31 13.15 1.47
N SER A 169 -31.12 12.17 1.06
CA SER A 169 -31.41 11.96 -0.36
C SER A 169 -32.24 13.11 -0.95
N LEU A 170 -33.23 13.61 -0.21
CA LEU A 170 -34.02 14.78 -0.62
C LEU A 170 -33.16 16.05 -0.71
N LYS A 171 -32.28 16.29 0.27
CA LYS A 171 -31.35 17.43 0.20
C LYS A 171 -30.41 17.34 -0.98
N LEU A 172 -29.96 16.13 -1.33
CA LEU A 172 -29.12 15.92 -2.51
C LEU A 172 -29.86 16.26 -3.79
N THR A 173 -31.13 15.82 -3.93
CA THR A 173 -31.93 16.15 -5.10
C THR A 173 -32.22 17.65 -5.17
N ASP A 174 -32.58 18.29 -4.06
CA ASP A 174 -32.83 19.73 -3.99
C ASP A 174 -31.58 20.54 -4.38
N ALA A 175 -30.40 20.14 -3.89
CA ALA A 175 -29.14 20.78 -4.22
C ALA A 175 -28.81 20.65 -5.72
N LEU A 176 -29.05 19.48 -6.31
CA LEU A 176 -28.86 19.24 -7.73
C LEU A 176 -29.86 20.02 -8.60
N GLU A 177 -31.13 20.10 -8.19
CA GLU A 177 -32.16 20.87 -8.90
C GLU A 177 -31.83 22.37 -8.94
N ARG A 178 -31.30 22.93 -7.85
CA ARG A 178 -30.90 24.35 -7.80
C ARG A 178 -29.79 24.70 -8.78
N ILE A 179 -28.92 23.74 -9.10
CA ILE A 179 -27.75 23.92 -9.97
C ILE A 179 -28.02 23.36 -11.38
N ALA A 180 -29.20 22.74 -11.58
CA ALA A 180 -29.57 22.12 -12.85
C ALA A 180 -29.44 23.12 -14.01
N ALA A 181 -28.80 22.67 -15.09
CA ALA A 181 -28.50 23.45 -16.29
C ALA A 181 -27.56 24.66 -16.14
N GLN A 182 -26.99 24.93 -14.94
CA GLN A 182 -26.07 26.05 -14.72
C GLN A 182 -24.61 25.64 -14.87
N THR A 183 -24.20 24.54 -14.24
CA THR A 183 -22.79 24.12 -14.20
C THR A 183 -22.63 22.59 -14.20
N SER A 184 -21.46 22.13 -14.62
CA SER A 184 -21.04 20.74 -14.43
C SER A 184 -20.64 20.51 -12.98
N VAL A 185 -21.12 19.42 -12.38
CA VAL A 185 -20.87 19.08 -10.97
C VAL A 185 -19.81 17.97 -10.86
N ASP A 186 -18.85 18.14 -9.95
CA ASP A 186 -17.96 17.05 -9.55
C ASP A 186 -18.69 16.12 -8.57
N CYS A 187 -19.15 14.98 -9.08
CA CYS A 187 -19.84 13.97 -8.28
C CYS A 187 -18.98 13.43 -7.13
N LEU A 188 -17.65 13.34 -7.28
CA LEU A 188 -16.77 12.86 -6.21
C LEU A 188 -16.70 13.85 -5.05
N ASP A 189 -16.88 15.14 -5.33
CA ASP A 189 -16.97 16.18 -4.32
C ASP A 189 -18.33 16.18 -3.63
N LEU A 190 -19.40 16.15 -4.42
CA LEU A 190 -20.76 16.11 -3.91
C LEU A 190 -21.03 14.89 -3.01
N PHE A 191 -20.74 13.67 -3.50
CA PHE A 191 -20.95 12.45 -2.73
C PHE A 191 -20.07 12.38 -1.48
N ARG A 192 -18.94 13.10 -1.44
CA ARG A 192 -18.12 13.16 -0.23
C ARG A 192 -18.81 13.93 0.88
N HIS A 193 -19.38 15.10 0.56
CA HIS A 193 -20.14 15.90 1.52
C HIS A 193 -21.38 15.13 2.00
N LEU A 194 -22.08 14.45 1.09
CA LEU A 194 -23.18 13.54 1.46
C LEU A 194 -22.72 12.44 2.44
N MET A 195 -21.61 11.77 2.14
CA MET A 195 -21.09 10.69 2.99
C MET A 195 -20.61 11.20 4.35
N VAL A 196 -20.07 12.43 4.43
CA VAL A 196 -19.72 13.06 5.71
C VAL A 196 -20.97 13.23 6.56
N ASP A 197 -22.06 13.77 6.00
CA ASP A 197 -23.32 13.92 6.73
C ASP A 197 -23.93 12.57 7.15
N VAL A 198 -23.95 11.59 6.25
CA VAL A 198 -24.45 10.24 6.54
C VAL A 198 -23.65 9.59 7.66
N ILE A 199 -22.32 9.62 7.61
CA ILE A 199 -21.46 9.00 8.63
C ILE A 199 -21.53 9.79 9.95
N ALA A 200 -21.52 11.12 9.91
CA ALA A 200 -21.61 11.96 11.10
C ALA A 200 -22.92 11.69 11.86
N CYS A 201 -24.02 11.57 11.12
CA CYS A 201 -25.32 11.28 11.69
C CYS A 201 -25.44 9.85 12.21
N THR A 202 -25.05 8.85 11.41
CA THR A 202 -25.22 7.43 11.79
C THR A 202 -24.25 6.95 12.88
N VAL A 203 -23.04 7.51 12.94
CA VAL A 203 -22.01 7.08 13.90
C VAL A 203 -21.99 7.96 15.15
N PHE A 204 -22.15 9.27 15.00
CA PHE A 204 -21.99 10.23 16.10
C PHE A 204 -23.31 10.91 16.50
N GLY A 205 -24.40 10.74 15.75
CA GLY A 205 -25.67 11.44 16.01
C GLY A 205 -25.61 12.94 15.70
N ILE A 206 -24.60 13.40 14.95
CA ILE A 206 -24.36 14.83 14.67
C ILE A 206 -24.79 15.16 13.24
N ARG A 207 -25.45 16.30 13.06
CA ARG A 207 -25.77 16.86 11.73
C ARG A 207 -24.75 17.94 11.37
N THR A 208 -23.79 17.59 10.53
CA THR A 208 -22.71 18.48 10.09
C THR A 208 -23.14 19.49 9.02
N ALA A 209 -24.26 19.24 8.34
CA ALA A 209 -24.78 20.06 7.24
C ALA A 209 -23.72 20.28 6.13
N SER A 210 -22.88 19.27 5.91
CA SER A 210 -21.79 19.30 4.94
C SER A 210 -22.31 19.48 3.51
N LEU A 211 -23.45 18.86 3.19
CA LEU A 211 -24.10 19.00 1.89
C LEU A 211 -24.68 20.42 1.67
N ASP A 212 -25.24 21.02 2.72
CA ASP A 212 -25.73 22.41 2.66
C ASP A 212 -24.55 23.37 2.47
N ASN A 213 -23.46 23.17 3.21
CA ASN A 213 -22.21 23.92 3.06
C ASN A 213 -21.66 23.81 1.63
N TRP A 214 -21.70 22.62 1.03
CA TRP A 214 -21.32 22.43 -0.37
C TRP A 214 -22.18 23.29 -1.32
N SER A 215 -23.51 23.30 -1.15
CA SER A 215 -24.42 24.10 -1.98
C SER A 215 -24.19 25.61 -1.85
N LEU A 216 -23.71 26.06 -0.70
CA LEU A 216 -23.36 27.45 -0.40
C LEU A 216 -21.90 27.78 -0.75
N ASN A 217 -21.14 26.83 -1.30
CA ASN A 217 -19.71 26.95 -1.60
C ASN A 217 -18.85 27.30 -0.36
N ILE A 218 -19.28 26.83 0.82
CA ILE A 218 -18.58 26.95 2.09
C ILE A 218 -17.66 25.75 2.26
N ARG A 219 -16.38 25.99 2.60
CA ARG A 219 -15.43 24.90 2.86
C ARG A 219 -15.72 24.23 4.20
N ASP A 220 -16.19 23.00 4.14
CA ASP A 220 -16.36 22.13 5.32
C ASP A 220 -15.02 21.48 5.74
N PRO A 221 -14.51 21.74 6.96
CA PRO A 221 -13.24 21.16 7.43
C PRO A 221 -13.21 19.64 7.43
N LEU A 222 -14.35 18.99 7.70
CA LEU A 222 -14.44 17.52 7.73
C LEU A 222 -14.32 16.94 6.32
N SER A 223 -15.06 17.47 5.35
CA SER A 223 -14.95 17.08 3.94
C SER A 223 -13.55 17.32 3.36
N VAL A 224 -12.90 18.42 3.74
CA VAL A 224 -11.51 18.70 3.35
C VAL A 224 -10.54 17.70 3.99
N ALA A 225 -10.75 17.33 5.26
CA ALA A 225 -9.93 16.33 5.93
C ALA A 225 -10.06 14.95 5.25
N VAL A 226 -11.29 14.54 4.90
CA VAL A 226 -11.56 13.30 4.17
C VAL A 226 -10.90 13.31 2.80
N TYR A 227 -11.00 14.42 2.05
CA TYR A 227 -10.34 14.55 0.74
C TYR A 227 -8.81 14.44 0.83
N ASN A 228 -8.23 14.99 1.90
CA ASN A 228 -6.78 14.96 2.11
C ASN A 228 -6.27 13.66 2.73
N PHE A 229 -7.14 12.78 3.22
CA PHE A 229 -6.75 11.56 3.92
C PHE A 229 -5.80 10.67 3.09
N PRO A 230 -6.08 10.37 1.80
CA PRO A 230 -5.15 9.57 0.99
C PRO A 230 -3.81 10.27 0.76
N LYS A 231 -3.82 11.60 0.55
CA LYS A 231 -2.60 12.40 0.36
C LYS A 231 -1.72 12.37 1.61
N ARG A 232 -2.32 12.51 2.80
CA ARG A 232 -1.61 12.41 4.08
C ARG A 232 -1.05 11.00 4.32
N GLY A 233 -1.80 9.95 3.99
CA GLY A 233 -1.31 8.56 4.10
C GLY A 233 -0.06 8.27 3.24
N ILE A 234 0.08 8.96 2.10
CA ILE A 234 1.25 8.84 1.21
C ILE A 234 2.41 9.73 1.68
N LEU A 235 2.13 10.96 2.12
CA LEU A 235 3.14 11.96 2.47
C LEU A 235 3.76 11.80 3.86
N VAL A 236 3.06 11.18 4.82
CA VAL A 236 3.51 11.03 6.22
C VAL A 236 4.59 9.94 6.40
N ARG A 237 5.12 9.36 5.33
CA ARG A 237 6.25 8.41 5.40
C ARG A 237 7.63 9.07 5.56
N HIS A 238 7.70 10.39 5.72
CA HIS A 238 8.97 11.15 5.67
C HIS A 238 9.43 11.84 6.95
N ASN A 239 8.80 11.60 8.12
CA ASN A 239 9.34 12.02 9.42
C ASN A 239 9.46 10.84 10.38
#